data_AF-A0A3D5W566-F1
#
_entry.id   AF-A0A3D5W566-F1
#
_cell.length_a   1.000
_cell.length_b   1.000
_cell.length_c   1.000
_cell.angle_alpha   90.00
_cell.angle_beta   90.00
_cell.angle_gamma   90.00
#
_symmetry.space_group_name_H-M   'P 1'
#
loop_
_entity.id
_entity.type
_entity.pdbx_description
1 polymer ?
#
loop_
_entity_poly.entity_id
_entity_poly.type
_entity_poly.pdbx_seq_one_letter_code
_entity_poly.pdbx_strand_id
1 'polypeptide(L)'
;LIDSFEAFCKREVLPGMRARHEACSIDTEILARCPAFDDSGSSILGLVQSLSGRADSYKVAYTAEAGQYQGAGFPTVLCGPGSIDQAHQPDEYIEASEVQAGERFLRTLLAELSS
;
A
#
# COMPACT_ATOMS: atom_id res chain seq x y z
N LEU A 1 -0.47 -16.52 1.46
CA LEU A 1 -0.64 -16.23 2.90
C LEU A 1 -1.91 -16.86 3.46
N ILE A 2 -3.10 -16.60 2.89
CA ILE A 2 -4.35 -17.18 3.38
C ILE A 2 -4.35 -18.70 3.24
N ASP A 3 -4.00 -19.23 2.07
CA ASP A 3 -3.93 -20.69 1.85
C ASP A 3 -2.96 -21.38 2.81
N SER A 4 -1.80 -20.76 3.07
CA SER A 4 -0.82 -21.28 4.03
C SER A 4 -1.34 -21.22 5.48
N PHE A 5 -2.08 -20.18 5.83
CA PHE A 5 -2.72 -20.05 7.15
C PHE A 5 -3.82 -21.10 7.34
N GLU A 6 -4.73 -21.25 6.37
CA GLU A 6 -5.78 -22.27 6.43
C GLU A 6 -5.20 -23.68 6.48
N ALA A 7 -4.13 -23.93 5.72
CA ALA A 7 -3.43 -25.21 5.76
C ALA A 7 -2.78 -25.45 7.13
N PHE A 8 -2.21 -24.43 7.76
CA PHE A 8 -1.71 -24.51 9.13
C PHE A 8 -2.82 -24.80 10.14
N CYS A 9 -3.95 -24.08 10.06
CA CYS A 9 -5.11 -24.32 10.92
C CYS A 9 -5.60 -25.77 10.81
N LYS A 10 -5.72 -26.30 9.58
CA LYS A 10 -6.19 -27.66 9.33
C LYS A 10 -5.20 -28.73 9.82
N ARG A 11 -3.89 -28.51 9.62
CA ARG A 11 -2.86 -29.53 9.92
C ARG A 11 -2.38 -29.51 11.37
N GLU A 12 -2.21 -28.33 11.96
CA GLU A 12 -1.52 -28.18 13.24
C GLU A 12 -2.49 -27.85 14.39
N VAL A 13 -3.53 -27.05 14.13
CA VAL A 13 -4.40 -26.51 15.19
C VAL A 13 -5.64 -27.37 15.41
N LEU A 14 -6.38 -27.65 14.34
CA LEU A 14 -7.66 -28.36 14.40
C LEU A 14 -7.56 -29.77 15.04
N PRO A 15 -6.50 -30.58 14.81
CA PRO A 15 -6.37 -31.87 15.48
C PRO A 15 -6.30 -31.73 17.02
N GLY A 16 -5.56 -30.74 17.52
CA GLY A 16 -5.45 -30.47 18.95
C GLY A 16 -6.76 -29.97 19.58
N MET A 17 -7.59 -29.25 18.81
CA MET A 17 -8.94 -28.87 19.22
C MET A 17 -9.87 -30.08 19.28
N ARG A 18 -9.87 -30.91 18.24
CA ARG A 18 -10.74 -32.11 18.15
C ARG A 18 -10.38 -33.20 19.14
N ALA A 19 -9.12 -33.29 19.56
CA ALA A 19 -8.70 -34.16 20.66
C ALA A 19 -9.37 -33.78 22.00
N ARG A 20 -9.84 -32.53 22.16
CA ARG A 20 -10.56 -32.06 23.34
C ARG A 20 -12.08 -32.08 23.16
N HIS A 21 -12.56 -31.72 21.97
CA HIS A 21 -13.99 -31.74 21.64
C HIS A 21 -14.19 -31.99 20.14
N GLU A 22 -14.82 -33.11 19.79
CA GLU A 22 -14.88 -33.60 18.41
C GLU A 22 -15.56 -32.63 17.42
N ALA A 23 -16.56 -31.86 17.88
CA ALA A 23 -17.35 -30.98 17.03
C ALA A 23 -16.67 -29.64 16.69
N CYS A 24 -15.43 -29.41 17.13
CA CYS A 24 -14.73 -28.18 16.81
C CYS A 24 -14.46 -28.03 15.30
N SER A 25 -14.65 -26.80 14.81
CA SER A 25 -14.30 -26.34 13.45
C SER A 25 -13.51 -25.04 13.50
N ILE A 26 -12.89 -24.69 12.37
CA ILE A 26 -12.28 -23.38 12.11
C ILE A 26 -12.80 -22.93 10.76
N ASP A 27 -13.42 -21.76 10.73
CA ASP A 27 -13.94 -21.11 9.52
C ASP A 27 -13.21 -19.78 9.31
N THR A 28 -12.81 -19.52 8.07
CA THR A 28 -12.07 -18.31 7.66
C THR A 28 -12.91 -17.50 6.71
N GLU A 29 -13.03 -16.19 6.97
CA GLU A 29 -13.73 -15.24 6.12
C GLU A 29 -12.80 -14.07 5.77
N ILE A 30 -12.78 -13.68 4.50
CA ILE A 30 -12.03 -12.52 4.03
C ILE A 30 -12.97 -11.32 4.02
N LEU A 31 -12.85 -10.45 5.02
CA LEU A 31 -13.68 -9.25 5.12
C LEU A 31 -13.19 -8.11 4.21
N ALA A 32 -11.88 -8.05 3.96
CA ALA A 32 -11.27 -7.04 3.11
C ALA A 32 -10.00 -7.57 2.44
N ARG A 33 -9.72 -7.08 1.23
CA ARG A 33 -8.49 -7.38 0.50
C ARG A 33 -8.05 -6.15 -0.27
N CYS A 34 -6.81 -5.73 -0.07
CA CYS A 34 -6.14 -4.76 -0.93
C CYS A 34 -5.11 -5.51 -1.77
N PRO A 35 -5.10 -5.34 -3.11
CA PRO A 35 -4.01 -5.81 -3.95
C PRO A 35 -2.68 -5.21 -3.48
N ALA A 36 -1.61 -6.01 -3.55
CA ALA A 36 -0.27 -5.50 -3.32
C ALA A 36 0.11 -4.53 -4.44
N PHE A 37 0.88 -3.49 -4.11
CA PHE A 37 1.50 -2.61 -5.08
C PHE A 37 2.92 -3.09 -5.36
N ASP A 38 3.23 -3.33 -6.63
CA ASP A 38 4.55 -3.73 -7.11
C ASP A 38 5.33 -2.52 -7.64
N ASP A 39 6.63 -2.48 -7.37
CA ASP A 39 7.52 -1.36 -7.71
C ASP A 39 8.39 -1.63 -8.94
N SER A 40 7.96 -2.53 -9.84
CA SER A 40 8.67 -2.98 -11.05
C SER A 40 9.01 -1.90 -12.10
N GLY A 41 9.00 -0.62 -11.72
CA GLY A 41 9.44 0.50 -12.55
C GLY A 41 8.34 0.96 -13.48
N SER A 42 7.30 1.57 -12.92
CA SER A 42 6.21 2.18 -13.68
C SER A 42 6.75 3.14 -14.75
N SER A 43 6.15 3.15 -15.94
CA SER A 43 6.60 3.99 -17.07
C SER A 43 6.57 5.49 -16.77
N ILE A 44 5.81 5.90 -15.74
CA ILE A 44 5.71 7.29 -15.28
C ILE A 44 6.67 7.62 -14.13
N LEU A 45 7.47 6.67 -13.65
CA LEU A 45 8.38 6.89 -12.50
C LEU A 45 9.39 8.00 -12.77
N GLY A 46 10.03 8.00 -13.95
CA GLY A 46 11.00 9.03 -14.32
C GLY A 46 10.40 10.44 -14.39
N LEU A 47 9.15 10.56 -14.86
CA LEU A 47 8.41 11.82 -14.85
C LEU A 47 8.20 12.30 -13.41
N VAL A 48 7.69 11.43 -12.53
CA VAL A 48 7.44 11.78 -11.12
C VAL A 48 8.74 12.16 -10.40
N GLN A 49 9.83 11.43 -10.62
CA GLN A 49 11.14 11.74 -10.05
C GLN A 49 11.67 13.10 -10.51
N SER A 50 11.56 13.41 -11.81
CA SER A 50 11.94 14.71 -12.38
C SER A 50 11.15 15.86 -11.74
N LEU A 51 9.83 15.71 -11.64
CA LEU A 51 8.94 16.76 -11.13
C LEU A 51 9.05 16.94 -9.60
N SER A 52 9.31 15.87 -8.86
CA SER A 52 9.45 15.91 -7.39
C SER A 52 10.86 16.25 -6.92
N GLY A 53 11.86 16.16 -7.79
CA GLY A 53 13.28 16.31 -7.43
C GLY A 53 13.81 15.17 -6.55
N ARG A 54 13.10 14.03 -6.48
CA ARG A 54 13.51 12.85 -5.70
C ARG A 54 14.06 11.77 -6.63
N ALA A 55 15.25 11.28 -6.34
CA ALA A 55 15.87 10.18 -7.09
C ALA A 55 15.50 8.80 -6.54
N ASP A 56 15.21 8.70 -5.25
CA ASP A 56 15.03 7.42 -4.56
C ASP A 56 13.55 7.06 -4.39
N SER A 57 13.26 5.76 -4.47
CA SER A 57 12.02 5.13 -4.05
C SER A 57 12.29 4.16 -2.90
N TYR A 58 11.27 3.87 -2.10
CA TYR A 58 11.36 2.93 -0.99
C TYR A 58 10.07 2.12 -0.86
N LYS A 59 10.15 1.00 -0.14
CA LYS A 59 9.03 0.11 0.15
C LYS A 59 8.57 0.28 1.58
N VAL A 60 7.29 0.08 1.79
CA VAL A 60 6.60 0.25 3.06
C VAL A 60 5.58 -0.85 3.25
N ALA A 61 5.36 -1.27 4.48
CA ALA A 61 4.50 -2.40 4.83
C ALA A 61 3.08 -1.96 5.20
N TYR A 62 2.47 -1.11 4.37
CA TYR A 62 1.06 -0.72 4.48
C TYR A 62 0.36 -0.81 3.13
N THR A 63 -0.97 -0.76 3.17
CA THR A 63 -1.81 -0.80 1.98
C THR A 63 -2.20 0.61 1.56
N ALA A 64 -2.16 0.86 0.26
CA ALA A 64 -2.73 2.03 -0.40
C ALA A 64 -3.45 1.58 -1.68
N GLU A 65 -4.21 2.47 -2.29
CA GLU A 65 -5.00 2.18 -3.50
C GLU A 65 -4.14 1.92 -4.75
N ALA A 66 -2.84 2.21 -4.67
CA ALA A 66 -1.89 2.05 -5.79
C ALA A 66 -1.90 0.64 -6.40
N GLY A 67 -2.03 -0.41 -5.58
CA GLY A 67 -2.14 -1.79 -6.08
C GLY A 67 -3.42 -2.04 -6.88
N GLN A 68 -4.52 -1.34 -6.57
CA GLN A 68 -5.77 -1.44 -7.32
C GLN A 68 -5.65 -0.77 -8.69
N TYR A 69 -5.08 0.44 -8.75
CA TYR A 69 -4.85 1.13 -10.03
C TYR A 69 -3.87 0.36 -10.93
N GLN A 70 -2.79 -0.17 -10.35
CA GLN A 70 -1.87 -1.04 -11.07
C GLN A 70 -2.56 -2.30 -11.60
N GLY A 71 -3.37 -2.97 -10.78
CA GLY A 71 -4.15 -4.15 -11.19
C GLY A 71 -5.18 -3.85 -12.29
N ALA A 72 -5.68 -2.62 -12.36
CA ALA A 72 -6.55 -2.14 -13.43
C ALA A 72 -5.81 -1.73 -14.72
N GLY A 73 -4.47 -1.83 -14.74
CA GLY A 73 -3.63 -1.55 -15.91
C GLY A 73 -3.13 -0.11 -16.04
N PHE A 74 -3.33 0.74 -15.02
CA PHE A 74 -2.82 2.10 -15.04
C PHE A 74 -1.34 2.15 -14.63
N PRO A 75 -0.47 2.84 -15.40
CA PRO A 75 0.85 3.23 -14.90
C PRO A 75 0.68 4.02 -13.59
N THR A 76 1.14 3.44 -12.48
CA THR A 76 0.87 3.97 -11.13
C THR A 76 2.17 4.24 -10.40
N VAL A 77 2.25 5.37 -9.71
CA VAL A 77 3.31 5.73 -8.75
C VAL A 77 2.63 6.34 -7.53
N LEU A 78 2.99 5.88 -6.34
CA LEU A 78 2.55 6.49 -5.09
C LEU A 78 3.60 7.51 -4.64
N CYS A 79 3.18 8.76 -4.48
CA CYS A 79 4.04 9.84 -4.00
C CYS A 79 3.23 10.89 -3.23
N GLY A 80 3.89 11.63 -2.35
CA GLY A 80 3.28 12.70 -1.57
C GLY A 80 4.30 13.35 -0.62
N PRO A 81 4.03 14.57 -0.16
CA PRO A 81 4.80 15.20 0.89
C PRO A 81 4.44 14.63 2.27
N GLY A 82 5.20 14.96 3.31
CA GLY A 82 5.02 14.41 4.65
C GLY A 82 5.75 13.11 4.89
N SER A 83 5.52 12.52 6.06
CA SER A 83 6.02 11.19 6.43
C SER A 83 4.88 10.31 6.91
N ILE A 84 4.88 9.05 6.47
CA ILE A 84 3.95 8.05 6.98
C ILE A 84 4.24 7.67 8.44
N ASP A 85 5.47 7.89 8.91
CA ASP A 85 5.87 7.50 10.28
C ASP A 85 5.07 8.21 11.36
N GLN A 86 4.46 9.36 11.04
CA GLN A 86 3.59 10.15 11.92
C GLN A 86 2.11 10.12 11.53
N ALA A 87 1.74 9.35 10.49
CA ALA A 87 0.34 9.19 10.11
C ALA A 87 -0.43 8.35 11.16
N HIS A 88 -1.70 8.67 11.37
CA HIS A 88 -2.58 8.04 12.37
C HIS A 88 -2.05 8.07 13.81
N GLN A 89 -1.15 9.00 14.11
CA GLN A 89 -0.71 9.27 15.49
C GLN A 89 -1.58 10.39 16.11
N PRO A 90 -1.71 10.45 17.45
CA PRO A 90 -2.50 11.49 18.12
C PRO A 90 -2.07 12.92 17.76
N ASP A 91 -0.80 13.10 17.43
CA ASP A 91 -0.14 14.34 17.04
C ASP A 91 0.20 14.38 15.54
N GLU A 92 -0.55 13.66 14.71
CA GLU A 92 -0.40 13.70 13.24
C GLU A 92 -0.40 15.15 12.72
N TYR A 93 0.65 15.48 11.97
CA TYR A 93 0.82 16.81 11.37
C TYR A 93 1.48 16.71 10.00
N ILE A 94 1.52 17.82 9.28
CA ILE A 94 2.33 18.04 8.09
C ILE A 94 2.84 19.47 8.13
N GLU A 95 4.10 19.70 7.76
CA GLU A 95 4.64 21.06 7.74
C GLU A 95 3.96 21.90 6.64
N ALA A 96 3.76 23.20 6.90
CA ALA A 96 3.19 24.09 5.90
C ALA A 96 4.06 24.12 4.61
N SER A 97 5.38 23.98 4.75
CA SER A 97 6.33 23.90 3.65
C SER A 97 6.17 22.64 2.80
N GLU A 98 5.77 21.53 3.41
CA GLU A 98 5.49 20.25 2.76
C GLU A 98 4.19 20.31 1.95
N VAL A 99 3.15 20.93 2.50
CA VAL A 99 1.91 21.22 1.76
C VAL A 99 2.20 22.07 0.53
N GLN A 100 3.00 23.14 0.68
CA GLN A 100 3.40 23.98 -0.45
C GLN A 100 4.26 23.22 -1.47
N ALA A 101 5.07 22.25 -1.05
CA ALA A 101 5.83 21.40 -1.96
C ALA A 101 4.90 20.48 -2.78
N GLY A 102 3.88 19.90 -2.15
CA GLY A 102 2.84 19.14 -2.84
C GLY A 102 2.07 19.99 -3.85
N GLU A 103 1.70 21.22 -3.48
CA GLU A 103 1.04 22.16 -4.40
C GLU A 103 1.92 22.47 -5.61
N ARG A 104 3.21 22.79 -5.40
CA ARG A 104 4.15 23.06 -6.49
C ARG A 104 4.27 21.86 -7.42
N PHE A 105 4.39 20.64 -6.88
CA PHE A 105 4.44 19.42 -7.67
C PHE A 105 3.20 19.27 -8.57
N LEU A 106 2.00 19.42 -8.01
CA LEU A 106 0.75 19.31 -8.77
C LEU A 106 0.65 20.38 -9.87
N ARG A 107 1.06 21.62 -9.60
CA ARG A 107 1.07 22.70 -10.60
C ARG A 107 2.03 22.41 -11.74
N THR A 108 3.24 21.93 -11.45
CA THR A 108 4.22 21.57 -12.48
C THR A 108 3.75 20.37 -13.30
N LEU A 109 3.15 19.36 -12.65
CA LEU A 109 2.55 18.21 -13.34
C LEU A 109 1.44 18.65 -14.30
N LEU A 110 0.55 19.54 -13.85
CA LEU A 110 -0.51 20.09 -14.71
C LEU A 110 0.07 20.84 -15.91
N ALA A 111 1.11 21.66 -15.69
CA ALA A 111 1.76 22.39 -16.77
C ALA A 111 2.35 21.42 -17.82
N GLU A 112 3.10 20.41 -17.38
CA GLU A 112 3.74 19.39 -18.24
C GLU A 112 2.72 18.57 -19.05
N LEU A 113 1.57 18.24 -18.45
CA LEU A 113 0.52 17.46 -19.14
C LEU A 113 -0.41 18.30 -20.02
N SER A 114 -0.35 19.63 -19.92
CA SER A 114 -1.19 20.56 -20.66
C SER A 114 -0.53 21.19 -21.89
N SER A 115 0.78 20.98 -22.05
CA SER A 115 1.59 21.39 -23.21
C SER A 115 1.55 20.35 -24.33
#